data_AF-A0A7Y2L123-F1
#
_entry.id   AF-A0A7Y2L123-F1
#
_cell.length_a   1.000
_cell.length_b   1.000
_cell.length_c   1.000
_cell.angle_alpha   90.00
_cell.angle_beta   90.00
_cell.angle_gamma   90.00
#
_symmetry.space_group_name_H-M   'P 1'
#
loop_
_entity.id
_entity.type
_entity.pdbx_description
1 polymer ?
#
loop_
_entity_poly.entity_id
_entity_poly.type
_entity_poly.pdbx_seq_one_letter_code
_entity_poly.pdbx_strand_id
1 'polypeptide(L)'
;MRAAQLKAVLPRELLASVVVFLVALPLCMGIAIASGMPPAKGLITGIIGGLVVGWLAGSPLQVSGPAAGLAVLVFELVRQHGMAMLGPILLLAGFLQLVAGRLRLGCWFRVTAPAVVYGMLAGIGVLIVLSQVHVMLDGVPQPSGLDNLTGFPAAVAEAIPGLGWQAGLLGLTTMLVMWAWDKLRPHKLRFVPGALLGVGLTTGASLLLALQVKRVQVPENLADAIDWLHPADLLNLADPSLLVAAFAVAFIASAETLLSAAAVDRMHNGQRSDFDKELSAQGVGNMLCGLVGALPMTGVIVRSSANVQAGATTRLSAM
;
A
#
# COMPACT_ATOMS: atom_id res chain seq x y z
N MET A 1 -17.77 21.54 9.88
CA MET A 1 -17.68 22.59 8.83
C MET A 1 -19.05 23.19 8.60
N ARG A 2 -19.16 24.50 8.37
CA ARG A 2 -20.43 25.11 7.93
C ARG A 2 -20.68 24.76 6.45
N ALA A 3 -21.94 24.63 6.03
CA ALA A 3 -22.31 24.22 4.67
C ALA A 3 -21.68 25.07 3.54
N ALA A 4 -21.48 26.37 3.78
CA ALA A 4 -20.81 27.28 2.84
C ALA A 4 -19.32 26.96 2.65
N GLN A 5 -18.62 26.57 3.72
CA GLN A 5 -17.21 26.16 3.64
C GLN A 5 -17.06 24.83 2.91
N LEU A 6 -18.03 23.92 3.07
CA LEU A 6 -18.06 22.63 2.36
C LEU A 6 -18.17 22.83 0.84
N LYS A 7 -19.10 23.68 0.39
CA LYS A 7 -19.26 23.98 -1.05
C LYS A 7 -18.00 24.60 -1.67
N ALA A 8 -17.25 25.39 -0.91
CA ALA A 8 -16.04 26.04 -1.39
C ALA A 8 -14.87 25.08 -1.59
N VAL A 9 -14.72 24.06 -0.73
CA VAL A 9 -13.61 23.10 -0.83
C VAL A 9 -13.94 21.88 -1.70
N LEU A 10 -15.22 21.53 -1.86
CA LEU A 10 -15.64 20.28 -2.52
C LEU A 10 -15.03 20.05 -3.92
N PRO A 11 -14.98 21.03 -4.85
CA PRO A 11 -14.40 20.80 -6.17
C PRO A 11 -12.92 20.43 -6.12
N ARG A 12 -12.19 21.06 -5.21
CA ARG A 12 -10.75 20.85 -4.98
C ARG A 12 -10.49 19.50 -4.32
N GLU A 13 -11.30 19.13 -3.32
CA GLU A 13 -11.22 17.83 -2.66
C GLU A 13 -11.58 16.69 -3.63
N LEU A 14 -12.59 16.86 -4.48
CA LEU A 14 -13.00 15.87 -5.47
C LEU A 14 -11.92 15.62 -6.53
N LEU A 15 -11.28 16.69 -7.02
CA LEU A 15 -10.13 16.55 -7.92
C LEU A 15 -8.98 15.80 -7.24
N ALA A 16 -8.70 16.08 -5.96
CA ALA A 16 -7.70 15.36 -5.20
C ALA A 16 -8.08 13.88 -4.99
N SER A 17 -9.34 13.56 -4.66
CA SER A 17 -9.83 12.18 -4.58
C SER A 17 -9.60 11.42 -5.89
N VAL A 18 -9.89 12.04 -7.04
CA VAL A 18 -9.67 11.42 -8.36
C VAL A 18 -8.18 11.14 -8.58
N VAL A 19 -7.29 12.10 -8.31
CA VAL A 19 -5.85 11.91 -8.46
C VAL A 19 -5.36 10.77 -7.55
N VAL A 20 -5.76 10.79 -6.28
CA VAL A 20 -5.40 9.77 -5.29
C VAL A 20 -5.91 8.41 -5.72
N PHE A 21 -7.16 8.30 -6.18
CA PHE A 21 -7.76 7.07 -6.67
C PHE A 21 -6.98 6.49 -7.86
N LEU A 22 -6.65 7.33 -8.84
CA LEU A 22 -5.88 6.93 -10.03
C LEU A 22 -4.46 6.45 -9.69
N VAL A 23 -3.84 7.00 -8.63
CA VAL A 23 -2.55 6.51 -8.10
C VAL A 23 -2.73 5.24 -7.26
N ALA A 24 -3.81 5.16 -6.49
CA ALA A 24 -4.05 4.10 -5.52
C ALA A 24 -4.36 2.75 -6.18
N LEU A 25 -5.10 2.73 -7.29
CA LEU A 25 -5.46 1.49 -7.99
C LEU A 25 -4.25 0.62 -8.37
N PRO A 26 -3.28 1.09 -9.19
CA PRO A 26 -2.13 0.27 -9.56
C PRO A 26 -1.26 -0.07 -8.34
N LEU A 27 -1.13 0.85 -7.39
CA LEU A 27 -0.34 0.64 -6.18
C LEU A 27 -0.94 -0.45 -5.27
N CYS A 28 -2.27 -0.48 -5.10
CA CYS A 28 -2.97 -1.52 -4.35
C CYS A 28 -2.70 -2.91 -4.93
N MET A 29 -2.86 -3.04 -6.25
CA MET A 29 -2.67 -4.32 -6.94
C MET A 29 -1.20 -4.76 -6.91
N GLY A 30 -0.27 -3.84 -7.17
CA GLY A 30 1.16 -4.14 -7.13
C GLY A 30 1.63 -4.62 -5.76
N ILE A 31 1.19 -3.97 -4.68
CA ILE A 31 1.53 -4.40 -3.31
C ILE A 31 0.93 -5.76 -2.98
N ALA A 32 -0.31 -6.04 -3.40
CA ALA A 32 -0.92 -7.36 -3.19
C ALA A 32 -0.12 -8.47 -3.88
N ILE A 33 0.23 -8.28 -5.16
CA ILE A 33 1.05 -9.23 -5.94
C ILE A 33 2.43 -9.43 -5.28
N ALA A 34 3.07 -8.33 -4.86
CA ALA A 34 4.35 -8.37 -4.16
C ALA A 34 4.28 -9.14 -2.82
N SER A 35 3.10 -9.15 -2.20
CA SER A 35 2.84 -9.87 -0.94
C SER A 35 2.36 -11.31 -1.16
N GLY A 36 2.33 -11.80 -2.40
CA GLY A 36 1.83 -13.15 -2.73
C GLY A 36 0.31 -13.30 -2.62
N MET A 37 -0.42 -12.17 -2.59
CA MET A 37 -1.88 -12.14 -2.45
C MET A 37 -2.57 -11.78 -3.77
N PRO A 38 -3.80 -12.26 -4.00
CA PRO A 38 -4.64 -11.81 -5.10
C PRO A 38 -4.77 -10.27 -5.16
N PRO A 39 -4.69 -9.64 -6.35
CA PRO A 39 -4.79 -8.19 -6.52
C PRO A 39 -6.02 -7.56 -5.87
N ALA A 40 -7.16 -8.28 -5.90
CA ALA A 40 -8.41 -7.86 -5.30
C ALA A 40 -8.31 -7.58 -3.79
N LYS A 41 -7.52 -8.37 -3.05
CA LYS A 41 -7.32 -8.15 -1.60
C LYS A 41 -6.63 -6.83 -1.32
N GLY A 42 -5.73 -6.38 -2.21
CA GLY A 42 -5.13 -5.05 -2.12
C GLY A 42 -6.13 -3.93 -2.39
N LEU A 43 -7.03 -4.12 -3.35
CA LEU A 43 -8.12 -3.17 -3.61
C LEU A 43 -9.07 -3.06 -2.41
N ILE A 44 -9.47 -4.19 -1.81
CA ILE A 44 -10.31 -4.24 -0.60
C ILE A 44 -9.65 -3.48 0.56
N THR A 45 -8.37 -3.74 0.86
CA THR A 45 -7.62 -2.97 1.89
C THR A 45 -7.61 -1.48 1.57
N GLY A 46 -7.45 -1.10 0.29
CA GLY A 46 -7.53 0.29 -0.16
C GLY A 46 -8.90 0.94 0.10
N ILE A 47 -9.99 0.21 -0.15
CA ILE A 47 -11.36 0.67 0.08
C ILE A 47 -11.61 0.89 1.58
N ILE A 48 -11.21 -0.07 2.43
CA ILE A 48 -11.32 0.07 3.89
C ILE A 48 -10.48 1.26 4.37
N GLY A 49 -9.28 1.43 3.81
CA GLY A 49 -8.37 2.53 4.16
C GLY A 49 -8.90 3.91 3.78
N GLY A 50 -9.48 4.06 2.60
CA GLY A 50 -10.06 5.33 2.14
C GLY A 50 -11.36 5.67 2.87
N LEU A 51 -12.33 4.75 2.88
CA LEU A 51 -13.68 5.02 3.36
C LEU A 51 -13.79 4.97 4.89
N VAL A 52 -13.31 3.89 5.51
CA VAL A 52 -13.49 3.67 6.96
C VAL A 52 -12.41 4.38 7.74
N VAL A 53 -11.15 4.13 7.40
CA VAL A 53 -10.03 4.76 8.12
C VAL A 53 -9.94 6.25 7.80
N GLY A 54 -10.15 6.68 6.55
CA GLY A 54 -10.19 8.11 6.21
C GLY A 54 -11.23 8.90 7.04
N TRP A 55 -12.35 8.28 7.40
CA TRP A 55 -13.34 8.89 8.29
C TRP A 55 -12.85 8.97 9.75
N LEU A 56 -12.29 7.88 10.28
CA LEU A 56 -11.84 7.76 11.68
C LEU A 56 -10.50 8.45 11.96
N ALA A 57 -9.68 8.65 10.93
CA ALA A 57 -8.27 9.06 11.00
C ALA A 57 -8.03 10.34 11.82
N GLY A 58 -6.88 10.35 12.48
CA GLY A 58 -6.35 11.51 13.20
C GLY A 58 -5.56 12.45 12.30
N SER A 59 -5.05 11.95 11.17
CA SER A 59 -4.33 12.73 10.17
C SER A 59 -5.24 13.13 8.99
N PRO A 60 -5.55 14.43 8.79
CA PRO A 60 -6.54 14.84 7.80
C PRO A 60 -6.16 14.59 6.34
N LEU A 61 -4.87 14.63 5.99
CA LEU A 61 -4.43 14.51 4.59
C LEU A 61 -3.78 13.15 4.28
N GLN A 62 -3.64 12.31 5.29
CA GLN A 62 -3.11 10.96 5.15
C GLN A 62 -4.14 10.04 4.50
N VAL A 63 -3.68 9.25 3.52
CA VAL A 63 -4.47 8.24 2.83
C VAL A 63 -3.92 6.87 3.18
N SER A 64 -4.79 6.02 3.71
CA SER A 64 -4.42 4.66 4.13
C SER A 64 -4.62 3.64 3.03
N GLY A 65 -3.91 2.52 3.10
CA GLY A 65 -4.04 1.43 2.13
C GLY A 65 -3.04 0.30 2.40
N PRO A 66 -2.89 -0.64 1.46
CA PRO A 66 -1.93 -1.74 1.60
C PRO A 66 -0.52 -1.24 1.92
N ALA A 67 0.10 -1.85 2.92
CA ALA A 67 1.39 -1.45 3.42
C ALA A 67 2.54 -2.01 2.56
N ALA A 68 3.21 -1.12 1.82
CA ALA A 68 4.32 -1.53 0.94
C ALA A 68 5.51 -2.09 1.73
N GLY A 69 5.85 -1.53 2.89
CA GLY A 69 6.97 -2.01 3.69
C GLY A 69 6.70 -3.31 4.45
N LEU A 70 5.44 -3.73 4.54
CA LEU A 70 5.05 -5.04 5.04
C LEU A 70 4.98 -6.11 3.96
N ALA A 71 5.11 -5.77 2.66
CA ALA A 71 4.85 -6.71 1.57
C ALA A 71 5.71 -7.99 1.65
N VAL A 72 7.01 -7.85 1.94
CA VAL A 72 7.93 -9.00 2.08
C VAL A 72 7.59 -9.83 3.32
N LEU A 73 7.23 -9.18 4.44
CA LEU A 73 6.81 -9.88 5.65
C LEU A 73 5.52 -10.68 5.41
N VAL A 74 4.54 -10.07 4.74
CA VAL A 74 3.28 -10.71 4.38
C VAL A 74 3.51 -11.88 3.43
N PHE A 75 4.36 -11.70 2.41
CA PHE A 75 4.74 -12.79 1.51
C PHE A 75 5.27 -14.01 2.27
N GLU A 76 6.16 -13.79 3.23
CA GLU A 76 6.71 -14.87 4.03
C GLU A 76 5.67 -15.52 4.96
N LEU A 77 4.80 -14.72 5.60
CA LEU A 77 3.71 -15.24 6.42
C LEU A 77 2.72 -16.09 5.60
N VAL A 78 2.37 -15.64 4.40
CA VAL A 78 1.50 -16.37 3.47
C VAL A 78 2.15 -17.69 3.07
N ARG A 79 3.46 -17.70 2.83
CA ARG A 79 4.19 -18.90 2.44
C ARG A 79 4.31 -19.91 3.58
N GLN A 80 4.54 -19.45 4.80
CA GLN A 80 4.74 -20.31 5.97
C GLN A 80 3.42 -20.82 6.57
N HIS A 81 2.42 -19.95 6.69
CA HIS A 81 1.19 -20.21 7.45
C HIS A 81 -0.06 -20.26 6.55
N GLY A 82 0.06 -19.89 5.27
CA GLY A 82 -1.06 -19.78 4.36
C GLY A 82 -1.81 -18.44 4.45
N MET A 83 -2.58 -18.13 3.40
CA MET A 83 -3.31 -16.86 3.30
C MET A 83 -4.35 -16.65 4.41
N ALA A 84 -5.00 -17.74 4.87
CA ALA A 84 -6.03 -17.68 5.91
C ALA A 84 -5.50 -17.10 7.23
N MET A 85 -4.22 -17.36 7.55
CA MET A 85 -3.62 -16.92 8.80
C MET A 85 -3.31 -15.42 8.86
N LEU A 86 -3.39 -14.69 7.74
CA LEU A 86 -3.31 -13.23 7.77
C LEU A 86 -4.49 -12.60 8.53
N GLY A 87 -5.70 -13.19 8.43
CA GLY A 87 -6.89 -12.66 9.11
C GLY A 87 -6.71 -12.56 10.63
N PRO A 88 -6.39 -13.67 11.32
CA PRO A 88 -6.12 -13.68 12.76
C PRO A 88 -4.93 -12.79 13.17
N ILE A 89 -3.83 -12.80 12.40
CA ILE A 89 -2.66 -11.92 12.64
C ILE A 89 -3.08 -10.45 12.62
N LEU A 90 -3.85 -10.04 11.60
CA LEU A 90 -4.31 -8.67 11.43
C LEU A 90 -5.32 -8.22 12.48
N LEU A 91 -6.19 -9.13 12.91
CA LEU A 91 -7.10 -8.87 14.02
C LEU A 91 -6.34 -8.54 15.30
N LEU A 92 -5.36 -9.36 15.66
CA LEU A 92 -4.56 -9.11 16.85
C LEU A 92 -3.68 -7.87 16.68
N ALA A 93 -3.05 -7.69 15.54
CA ALA A 93 -2.24 -6.51 15.26
C ALA A 93 -3.07 -5.22 15.36
N GLY A 94 -4.26 -5.20 14.75
CA GLY A 94 -5.17 -4.07 14.81
C GLY A 94 -5.72 -3.82 16.21
N PHE A 95 -5.99 -4.89 16.99
CA PHE A 95 -6.36 -4.76 18.39
C PHE A 95 -5.23 -4.11 19.21
N LEU A 96 -3.99 -4.57 19.05
CA LEU A 96 -2.82 -3.98 19.72
C LEU A 96 -2.65 -2.50 19.37
N GLN A 97 -2.82 -2.12 18.10
CA GLN A 97 -2.80 -0.74 17.65
C GLN A 97 -3.92 0.10 18.27
N LEU A 98 -5.15 -0.44 18.30
CA LEU A 98 -6.28 0.24 18.90
C LEU A 98 -6.04 0.52 20.39
N VAL A 99 -5.56 -0.48 21.12
CA VAL A 99 -5.18 -0.35 22.54
C VAL A 99 -4.06 0.66 22.71
N ALA A 100 -3.01 0.59 21.90
CA ALA A 100 -1.89 1.53 21.96
C ALA A 100 -2.32 2.98 21.72
N GLY A 101 -3.21 3.24 20.76
CA GLY A 101 -3.78 4.56 20.52
C GLY A 101 -4.62 5.05 21.71
N ARG A 102 -5.44 4.19 22.32
CA ARG A 102 -6.23 4.54 23.51
C ARG A 102 -5.38 4.80 24.75
N LEU A 103 -4.26 4.09 24.89
CA LEU A 103 -3.25 4.30 25.93
C LEU A 103 -2.33 5.51 25.64
N ARG A 104 -2.59 6.25 24.55
CA ARG A 104 -1.81 7.42 24.13
C ARG A 104 -0.34 7.13 23.85
N LEU A 105 -0.06 5.95 23.31
CA LEU A 105 1.31 5.53 22.97
C LEU A 105 1.80 6.08 21.62
N GLY A 106 0.94 6.73 20.83
CA GLY A 106 1.33 7.37 19.56
C GLY A 106 2.32 8.51 19.76
N CYS A 107 2.33 9.13 20.95
CA CYS A 107 3.29 10.17 21.29
C CYS A 107 4.76 9.73 21.23
N TRP A 108 5.06 8.45 21.47
CA TRP A 108 6.43 7.92 21.51
C TRP A 108 7.10 7.95 20.13
N PHE A 109 6.31 7.81 19.05
CA PHE A 109 6.83 7.93 17.68
C PHE A 109 7.26 9.35 17.32
N ARG A 110 6.91 10.38 18.12
CA ARG A 110 7.49 11.73 17.96
C ARG A 110 8.97 11.79 18.31
N VAL A 111 9.46 10.83 19.08
CA VAL A 111 10.85 10.77 19.56
C VAL A 111 11.73 9.91 18.63
N THR A 112 11.15 9.32 17.58
CA THR A 112 11.91 8.55 16.60
C THR A 112 12.90 9.45 15.86
N ALA A 113 14.19 9.14 15.99
CA ALA A 113 15.23 9.89 15.31
C ALA A 113 15.02 9.84 13.79
N PRO A 114 15.20 10.97 13.05
CA PRO A 114 15.09 10.99 11.59
C PRO A 114 15.95 9.93 10.89
N ALA A 115 17.11 9.57 11.47
CA ALA A 115 17.98 8.51 10.97
C ALA A 115 17.27 7.14 10.89
N VAL A 116 16.43 6.80 11.88
CA VAL A 116 15.66 5.53 11.89
C VAL A 116 14.63 5.54 10.77
N VAL A 117 13.98 6.68 10.55
CA VAL A 117 13.00 6.86 9.47
C VAL A 117 13.65 6.69 8.11
N TYR A 118 14.79 7.35 7.87
CA TYR A 118 15.53 7.22 6.62
C TYR A 118 16.07 5.81 6.41
N GLY A 119 16.58 5.16 7.46
CA GLY A 119 17.02 3.77 7.41
C GLY A 119 15.88 2.81 7.04
N MET A 120 14.71 2.98 7.66
CA MET A 120 13.52 2.17 7.36
C MET A 120 13.04 2.39 5.93
N LEU A 121 12.90 3.65 5.47
CA LEU A 121 12.48 3.96 4.10
C LEU A 121 13.48 3.45 3.05
N ALA A 122 14.79 3.57 3.32
CA ALA A 122 15.82 3.04 2.45
C ALA A 122 15.79 1.50 2.40
N GLY A 123 15.64 0.84 3.55
CA GLY A 123 15.50 -0.61 3.64
C GLY A 123 14.28 -1.13 2.88
N ILE A 124 13.11 -0.54 3.11
CA ILE A 124 11.87 -0.85 2.38
C ILE A 124 12.08 -0.63 0.87
N GLY A 125 12.68 0.49 0.47
CA GLY A 125 12.94 0.79 -0.94
C GLY A 125 13.84 -0.25 -1.61
N VAL A 126 14.93 -0.64 -0.95
CA VAL A 126 15.83 -1.69 -1.45
C VAL A 126 15.11 -3.03 -1.56
N LEU A 127 14.37 -3.45 -0.52
CA LEU A 127 13.61 -4.70 -0.53
C LEU A 127 12.59 -4.72 -1.67
N ILE A 128 11.83 -3.64 -1.85
CA ILE A 128 10.85 -3.53 -2.95
C ILE A 128 11.57 -3.64 -4.29
N VAL A 129 12.66 -2.90 -4.54
CA VAL A 129 13.38 -2.97 -5.82
C VAL A 129 13.83 -4.39 -6.10
N LEU A 130 14.44 -5.06 -5.13
CA LEU A 130 14.92 -6.45 -5.30
C LEU A 130 13.78 -7.42 -5.61
N SER A 131 12.64 -7.32 -4.91
CA SER A 131 11.47 -8.16 -5.18
C SER A 131 10.80 -7.82 -6.52
N GLN A 132 10.71 -6.54 -6.90
CA GLN A 132 10.02 -6.11 -8.11
C GLN A 132 10.77 -6.43 -9.40
N VAL A 133 12.10 -6.58 -9.38
CA VAL A 133 12.80 -7.06 -10.59
C VAL A 133 12.32 -8.46 -10.98
N HIS A 134 12.16 -9.37 -10.02
CA HIS A 134 11.68 -10.72 -10.31
C HIS A 134 10.29 -10.70 -10.95
N VAL A 135 9.39 -9.88 -10.40
CA VAL A 135 8.04 -9.68 -10.95
C VAL A 135 8.09 -9.05 -12.35
N MET A 136 8.97 -8.08 -12.57
CA MET A 136 9.14 -7.39 -13.86
C MET A 136 9.60 -8.35 -14.97
N LEU A 137 10.36 -9.39 -14.60
CA LEU A 137 10.82 -10.45 -15.51
C LEU A 137 9.84 -11.63 -15.61
N ASP A 138 8.59 -11.45 -15.15
CA ASP A 138 7.51 -12.45 -15.13
C ASP A 138 7.72 -13.64 -14.17
N GLY A 139 8.66 -13.48 -13.22
CA GLY A 139 8.94 -14.40 -12.12
C GLY A 139 8.18 -14.05 -10.83
N VAL A 140 8.54 -14.71 -9.73
CA VAL A 140 7.93 -14.54 -8.40
C VAL A 140 9.00 -14.04 -7.42
N PRO A 141 8.65 -13.14 -6.47
CA PRO A 141 9.58 -12.75 -5.40
C PRO A 141 10.10 -13.94 -4.60
N GLN A 142 11.35 -13.84 -4.15
CA GLN A 142 11.99 -14.78 -3.23
C GLN A 142 11.68 -14.42 -1.76
N PRO A 143 11.79 -15.38 -0.82
CA PRO A 143 11.32 -15.24 0.56
C PRO A 143 12.04 -14.19 1.41
N SER A 144 13.28 -13.84 1.08
CA SER A 144 13.99 -12.76 1.76
C SER A 144 14.57 -11.74 0.79
N GLY A 145 14.89 -10.56 1.29
CA GLY A 145 15.60 -9.55 0.50
C GLY A 145 16.95 -10.04 -0.01
N LEU A 146 17.67 -10.81 0.80
CA LEU A 146 18.95 -11.41 0.41
C LEU A 146 18.76 -12.47 -0.66
N ASP A 147 17.72 -13.30 -0.56
CA ASP A 147 17.40 -14.31 -1.58
C ASP A 147 16.96 -13.67 -2.90
N ASN A 148 16.24 -12.55 -2.84
CA ASN A 148 15.96 -11.77 -4.05
C ASN A 148 17.27 -11.23 -4.66
N LEU A 149 18.22 -10.76 -3.84
CA LEU A 149 19.49 -10.26 -4.37
C LEU A 149 20.33 -11.38 -5.02
N THR A 150 20.44 -12.54 -4.38
CA THR A 150 21.24 -13.67 -4.88
C THR A 150 20.55 -14.41 -6.02
N GLY A 151 19.21 -14.41 -6.06
CA GLY A 151 18.40 -15.00 -7.12
C GLY A 151 18.33 -14.16 -8.39
N PHE A 152 18.67 -12.87 -8.33
CA PHE A 152 18.60 -11.95 -9.48
C PHE A 152 19.32 -12.45 -10.74
N PRO A 153 20.59 -12.94 -10.69
CA PRO A 153 21.28 -13.41 -11.89
C PRO A 153 20.58 -14.61 -12.53
N ALA A 154 20.02 -15.51 -11.72
CA ALA A 154 19.26 -16.66 -12.20
C ALA A 154 17.94 -16.21 -12.87
N ALA A 155 17.21 -15.28 -12.23
CA ALA A 155 15.98 -14.73 -12.79
C ALA A 155 16.20 -14.06 -14.15
N VAL A 156 17.30 -13.31 -14.31
CA VAL A 156 17.68 -12.72 -15.61
C VAL A 156 18.04 -13.81 -16.62
N ALA A 157 18.83 -14.80 -16.23
CA ALA A 157 19.25 -15.89 -17.11
C ALA A 157 18.07 -16.74 -17.61
N GLU A 158 17.02 -16.92 -16.80
CA GLU A 158 15.79 -17.63 -17.16
C GLU A 158 14.84 -16.77 -18.00
N ALA A 159 14.81 -15.46 -17.77
CA ALA A 159 13.93 -14.53 -18.49
C ALA A 159 14.35 -14.30 -19.96
N ILE A 160 15.65 -14.39 -20.26
CA ILE A 160 16.21 -14.20 -21.62
C ILE A 160 15.74 -15.27 -22.62
N PRO A 161 15.85 -16.59 -22.34
CA PRO A 161 15.37 -17.64 -23.25
C PRO A 161 13.84 -17.77 -23.26
N GLY A 162 13.15 -17.30 -22.23
CA GLY A 162 11.68 -17.32 -22.13
C GLY A 162 10.98 -16.10 -22.74
N LEU A 163 9.74 -15.85 -22.33
CA LEU A 163 8.98 -14.64 -22.67
C LEU A 163 9.18 -13.49 -21.65
N GLY A 164 9.93 -13.74 -20.58
CA GLY A 164 10.14 -12.78 -19.48
C GLY A 164 10.82 -11.49 -19.93
N TRP A 165 11.65 -11.53 -20.97
CA TRP A 165 12.25 -10.31 -21.54
C TRP A 165 11.21 -9.34 -22.13
N GLN A 166 10.06 -9.84 -22.63
CA GLN A 166 8.97 -8.99 -23.14
C GLN A 166 8.30 -8.24 -21.98
N ALA A 167 8.04 -8.93 -20.86
CA ALA A 167 7.54 -8.33 -19.63
C ALA A 167 8.54 -7.30 -19.08
N GLY A 168 9.83 -7.63 -19.10
CA GLY A 168 10.92 -6.73 -18.73
C GLY A 168 10.93 -5.44 -19.55
N LEU A 169 10.80 -5.55 -20.87
CA LEU A 169 10.74 -4.39 -21.78
C LEU A 169 9.51 -3.53 -21.50
N LEU A 170 8.34 -4.13 -21.27
CA LEU A 170 7.12 -3.40 -20.90
C LEU A 170 7.28 -2.69 -19.54
N GLY A 171 7.92 -3.33 -18.56
CA GLY A 171 8.25 -2.74 -17.27
C GLY A 171 9.15 -1.51 -17.40
N LEU A 172 10.27 -1.64 -18.12
CA LEU A 172 11.18 -0.54 -18.41
C LEU A 172 10.50 0.60 -19.19
N THR A 173 9.66 0.25 -20.17
CA THR A 173 8.88 1.24 -20.94
C THR A 173 7.90 1.97 -20.03
N THR A 174 7.23 1.26 -19.11
CA THR A 174 6.34 1.86 -18.11
C THR A 174 7.10 2.85 -17.24
N MET A 175 8.27 2.47 -16.71
CA MET A 175 9.12 3.35 -15.90
C MET A 175 9.58 4.59 -16.70
N LEU A 176 9.98 4.41 -17.95
CA LEU A 176 10.40 5.49 -18.84
C LEU A 176 9.26 6.48 -19.10
N VAL A 177 8.05 5.97 -19.39
CA VAL A 177 6.85 6.80 -19.59
C VAL A 177 6.50 7.56 -18.31
N MET A 178 6.52 6.92 -17.15
CA MET A 178 6.27 7.57 -15.87
C MET A 178 7.25 8.72 -15.63
N TRP A 179 8.56 8.46 -15.80
CA TRP A 179 9.61 9.46 -15.61
C TRP A 179 9.52 10.61 -16.61
N ALA A 180 9.33 10.29 -17.90
CA ALA A 180 9.18 11.28 -18.96
C ALA A 180 7.94 12.16 -18.73
N TRP A 181 6.82 11.56 -18.30
CA TRP A 181 5.61 12.29 -18.00
C TRP A 181 5.81 13.25 -16.82
N ASP A 182 6.38 12.79 -15.71
CA ASP A 182 6.59 13.65 -14.54
C ASP A 182 7.52 14.83 -14.84
N LYS A 183 8.47 14.67 -15.78
CA LYS A 183 9.39 15.74 -16.20
C LYS A 183 8.83 16.68 -17.28
N LEU A 184 8.04 16.15 -18.23
CA LEU A 184 7.61 16.87 -19.43
C LEU A 184 6.12 17.24 -19.42
N ARG A 185 5.36 16.87 -18.39
CA ARG A 185 3.90 17.07 -18.37
C ARG A 185 3.51 18.55 -18.54
N PRO A 186 2.56 18.86 -19.43
CA PRO A 186 1.99 20.19 -19.54
C PRO A 186 1.25 20.58 -18.26
N HIS A 187 1.28 21.88 -17.89
CA HIS A 187 0.57 22.38 -16.70
C HIS A 187 -0.94 22.05 -16.70
N LYS A 188 -1.55 21.97 -17.89
CA LYS A 188 -2.96 21.61 -18.07
C LYS A 188 -3.28 20.16 -17.67
N LEU A 189 -2.31 19.25 -17.74
CA LEU A 189 -2.49 17.80 -17.46
C LEU A 189 -1.87 17.37 -16.14
N ARG A 190 -1.65 18.31 -15.20
CA ARG A 190 -1.10 18.02 -13.86
C ARG A 190 -1.92 17.02 -13.05
N PHE A 191 -3.18 16.80 -13.42
CA PHE A 191 -4.10 15.88 -12.77
C PHE A 191 -3.95 14.43 -13.23
N VAL A 192 -3.22 14.15 -14.31
CA VAL A 192 -3.01 12.79 -14.80
C VAL A 192 -1.74 12.21 -14.19
N PRO A 193 -1.83 11.16 -13.35
CA PRO A 193 -0.65 10.54 -12.77
C PRO A 193 0.19 9.81 -13.82
N GLY A 194 1.52 9.95 -13.75
CA GLY A 194 2.44 9.23 -14.65
C GLY A 194 2.26 7.72 -14.59
N ALA A 195 1.98 7.16 -13.41
CA ALA A 195 1.72 5.73 -13.22
C ALA A 195 0.56 5.20 -14.07
N LEU A 196 -0.55 5.97 -14.15
CA LEU A 196 -1.71 5.58 -14.93
C LEU A 196 -1.42 5.59 -16.43
N LEU A 197 -0.69 6.60 -16.92
CA LEU A 197 -0.29 6.67 -18.32
C LEU A 197 0.68 5.56 -18.68
N GLY A 198 1.65 5.28 -17.81
CA GLY A 198 2.57 4.17 -17.97
C GLY A 198 1.80 2.85 -18.14
N VAL A 199 0.97 2.49 -17.16
CA VAL A 199 0.19 1.25 -17.18
C VAL A 199 -0.77 1.20 -18.37
N GLY A 200 -1.48 2.29 -18.66
CA GLY A 200 -2.45 2.35 -19.75
C GLY A 200 -1.80 2.19 -21.12
N LEU A 201 -0.69 2.89 -21.37
CA LEU A 201 0.03 2.80 -22.64
C LEU A 201 0.68 1.43 -22.84
N THR A 202 1.30 0.86 -21.80
CA THR A 202 1.96 -0.45 -21.94
C THR A 202 0.97 -1.61 -21.98
N THR A 203 -0.18 -1.49 -21.32
CA THR A 203 -1.30 -2.44 -21.48
C THR A 203 -1.87 -2.35 -22.89
N GLY A 204 -2.08 -1.14 -23.43
CA GLY A 204 -2.51 -0.94 -24.82
C GLY A 204 -1.52 -1.53 -25.82
N ALA A 205 -0.22 -1.28 -25.64
CA ALA A 205 0.83 -1.84 -26.48
C ALA A 205 0.87 -3.38 -26.40
N SER A 206 0.72 -3.95 -25.20
CA SER A 206 0.66 -5.41 -24.99
C SER A 206 -0.52 -6.05 -25.74
N LEU A 207 -1.69 -5.39 -25.74
CA LEU A 207 -2.87 -5.87 -26.47
C LEU A 207 -2.70 -5.76 -27.99
N LEU A 208 -2.21 -4.61 -28.48
CA LEU A 208 -2.03 -4.37 -29.92
C LEU A 208 -0.95 -5.28 -30.54
N LEU A 209 0.12 -5.55 -29.80
CA LEU A 209 1.22 -6.40 -30.25
C LEU A 209 1.01 -7.90 -29.90
N ALA A 210 -0.15 -8.24 -29.32
CA ALA A 210 -0.50 -9.60 -28.89
C ALA A 210 0.60 -10.28 -28.05
N LEU A 211 1.26 -9.51 -27.16
CA LEU A 211 2.35 -10.02 -26.33
C LEU A 211 1.81 -11.05 -25.31
N GLN A 212 2.53 -12.17 -25.21
CA GLN A 212 2.21 -13.29 -24.32
C GLN A 212 2.79 -13.05 -22.92
N VAL A 213 2.38 -11.95 -22.28
CA VAL A 213 2.80 -11.58 -20.92
C VAL A 213 1.68 -11.90 -19.93
N LYS A 214 2.02 -12.34 -18.71
CA LYS A 214 1.00 -12.56 -17.67
C LYS A 214 0.30 -11.24 -17.37
N ARG A 215 -1.03 -11.27 -17.44
CA ARG A 215 -1.88 -10.13 -17.13
C ARG A 215 -2.40 -10.24 -15.71
N VAL A 216 -2.51 -9.10 -15.05
CA VAL A 216 -3.15 -9.01 -13.74
C VAL A 216 -4.63 -9.33 -13.91
N GLN A 217 -5.08 -10.43 -13.31
CA GLN A 217 -6.48 -10.81 -13.31
C GLN A 217 -7.15 -10.21 -12.07
N VAL A 218 -8.20 -9.43 -12.30
CA VAL A 218 -9.06 -8.90 -11.24
C VAL A 218 -10.41 -9.61 -11.39
N PRO A 219 -10.95 -10.21 -10.32
CA PRO A 219 -12.25 -10.86 -10.37
C PRO A 219 -13.34 -9.87 -10.77
N GLU A 220 -14.35 -10.36 -11.49
CA GLU A 220 -15.49 -9.54 -11.95
C GLU A 220 -16.23 -8.88 -10.77
N ASN A 221 -16.33 -9.60 -9.65
CA ASN A 221 -16.84 -9.08 -8.39
C ASN A 221 -15.76 -9.10 -7.31
N LEU A 222 -15.48 -7.93 -6.72
CA LEU A 222 -14.56 -7.83 -5.58
C LEU A 222 -15.08 -8.56 -4.34
N ALA A 223 -16.40 -8.77 -4.23
CA ALA A 223 -17.01 -9.51 -3.12
C ALA A 223 -16.52 -10.97 -3.06
N ASP A 224 -16.22 -11.58 -4.20
CA ASP A 224 -15.74 -12.96 -4.29
C ASP A 224 -14.30 -13.11 -3.76
N ALA A 225 -13.58 -11.99 -3.62
CA ALA A 225 -12.24 -11.96 -3.02
C ALA A 225 -12.25 -11.77 -1.50
N ILE A 226 -13.43 -11.56 -0.89
CA ILE A 226 -13.59 -11.49 0.56
C ILE A 226 -13.50 -12.90 1.12
N ASP A 227 -12.51 -13.09 1.98
CA ASP A 227 -12.25 -14.35 2.66
C ASP A 227 -12.54 -14.15 4.14
N TRP A 228 -13.74 -14.53 4.56
CA TRP A 228 -14.22 -14.26 5.91
C TRP A 228 -13.39 -15.05 6.92
N LEU A 229 -12.97 -14.36 7.98
CA LEU A 229 -12.29 -15.00 9.09
C LEU A 229 -13.14 -16.14 9.69
N HIS A 230 -12.59 -17.35 9.71
CA HIS A 230 -13.23 -18.47 10.38
C HIS A 230 -12.85 -18.51 11.87
N PRO A 231 -13.80 -18.84 12.77
CA PRO A 231 -13.50 -19.01 14.19
C PRO A 231 -12.41 -20.06 14.47
N ALA A 232 -12.24 -21.05 13.59
CA ALA A 232 -11.19 -22.05 13.70
C ALA A 232 -9.78 -21.43 13.56
N ASP A 233 -9.62 -20.41 12.71
CA ASP A 233 -8.33 -19.76 12.48
C ASP A 233 -7.89 -18.94 13.71
N LEU A 234 -8.84 -18.48 14.52
CA LEU A 234 -8.55 -17.80 15.79
C LEU A 234 -7.93 -18.73 16.84
N LEU A 235 -8.19 -20.04 16.77
CA LEU A 235 -7.58 -21.01 17.68
C LEU A 235 -6.09 -21.17 17.40
N ASN A 236 -5.69 -21.03 16.13
CA ASN A 236 -4.29 -21.10 15.72
C ASN A 236 -3.46 -19.93 16.25
N LEU A 237 -4.10 -18.83 16.67
CA LEU A 237 -3.42 -17.69 17.28
C LEU A 237 -2.67 -18.02 18.59
N ALA A 238 -2.92 -19.20 19.17
CA ALA A 238 -2.15 -19.74 20.29
C ALA A 238 -0.71 -20.10 19.91
N ASP A 239 -0.39 -20.23 18.61
CA ASP A 239 0.97 -20.45 18.13
C ASP A 239 1.85 -19.22 18.43
N PRO A 240 2.96 -19.38 19.17
CA PRO A 240 3.89 -18.29 19.47
C PRO A 240 4.41 -17.57 18.22
N SER A 241 4.59 -18.27 17.10
CA SER A 241 5.08 -17.67 15.85
C SER A 241 4.10 -16.65 15.29
N LEU A 242 2.79 -16.92 15.37
CA LEU A 242 1.73 -16.03 14.91
C LEU A 242 1.54 -14.84 15.84
N LEU A 243 1.73 -15.03 17.15
CA LEU A 243 1.77 -13.93 18.11
C LEU A 243 2.91 -12.97 17.80
N VAL A 244 4.13 -13.48 17.59
CA VAL A 244 5.30 -12.67 17.20
C VAL A 244 5.04 -11.95 15.89
N ALA A 245 4.45 -12.63 14.89
CA ALA A 245 4.07 -12.01 13.63
C ALA A 245 3.07 -10.86 13.82
N ALA A 246 2.02 -11.04 14.63
CA ALA A 246 1.04 -10.00 14.92
C ALA A 246 1.66 -8.78 15.64
N PHE A 247 2.57 -9.02 16.59
CA PHE A 247 3.32 -7.94 17.24
C PHE A 247 4.22 -7.20 16.25
N ALA A 248 4.93 -7.93 15.37
CA ALA A 248 5.78 -7.34 14.35
C ALA A 248 4.96 -6.48 13.37
N VAL A 249 3.85 -7.01 12.86
CA VAL A 249 2.92 -6.29 11.98
C VAL A 249 2.38 -5.05 12.68
N ALA A 250 1.91 -5.16 13.93
CA ALA A 250 1.40 -4.02 14.70
C ALA A 250 2.46 -2.93 14.86
N PHE A 251 3.68 -3.30 15.23
CA PHE A 251 4.76 -2.35 15.47
C PHE A 251 5.17 -1.63 14.18
N ILE A 252 5.46 -2.38 13.11
CA ILE A 252 5.89 -1.83 11.83
C ILE A 252 4.76 -0.98 11.22
N ALA A 253 3.51 -1.47 11.23
CA ALA A 253 2.38 -0.73 10.69
C ALA A 253 2.15 0.61 11.42
N SER A 254 2.32 0.60 12.74
CA SER A 254 2.22 1.83 13.56
C SER A 254 3.35 2.80 13.24
N ALA A 255 4.58 2.30 13.14
CA ALA A 255 5.74 3.10 12.80
C ALA A 255 5.59 3.78 11.44
N GLU A 256 5.28 3.00 10.40
CA GLU A 256 5.06 3.54 9.06
C GLU A 256 3.95 4.58 9.02
N THR A 257 2.81 4.30 9.65
CA THR A 257 1.67 5.22 9.69
C THR A 257 2.05 6.55 10.32
N LEU A 258 2.70 6.54 11.47
CA LEU A 258 2.98 7.76 12.22
C LEU A 258 4.13 8.56 11.59
N LEU A 259 5.10 7.88 10.98
CA LEU A 259 6.16 8.51 10.22
C LEU A 259 5.63 9.12 8.92
N SER A 260 4.68 8.45 8.25
CA SER A 260 3.94 8.99 7.11
C SER A 260 3.15 10.23 7.53
N ALA A 261 2.44 10.19 8.66
CA ALA A 261 1.66 11.33 9.16
C ALA A 261 2.56 12.53 9.47
N ALA A 262 3.70 12.29 10.11
CA ALA A 262 4.69 13.33 10.39
C ALA A 262 5.29 13.93 9.11
N ALA A 263 5.51 13.12 8.06
CA ALA A 263 5.99 13.60 6.78
C ALA A 263 4.91 14.41 6.04
N VAL A 264 3.66 13.95 6.03
CA VAL A 264 2.52 14.64 5.43
C VAL A 264 2.28 15.99 6.10
N ASP A 265 2.35 16.05 7.44
CA ASP A 265 2.25 17.29 8.19
C ASP A 265 3.29 18.31 7.68
N ARG A 266 4.52 17.91 7.36
CA ARG A 266 5.56 18.83 6.83
C ARG A 266 5.24 19.37 5.43
N MET A 267 4.33 18.74 4.69
CA MET A 267 3.95 19.16 3.34
C MET A 267 2.83 20.22 3.33
N HIS A 268 2.21 20.53 4.47
CA HIS A 268 1.11 21.48 4.54
C HIS A 268 1.12 22.34 5.82
N ASN A 269 0.36 23.43 5.76
CA ASN A 269 0.16 24.37 6.88
C ASN A 269 -1.22 24.22 7.56
N GLY A 270 -2.01 23.23 7.18
CA GLY A 270 -3.33 22.94 7.75
C GLY A 270 -3.30 22.28 9.14
N GLN A 271 -4.43 21.68 9.52
CA GLN A 271 -4.59 20.96 10.79
C GLN A 271 -3.55 19.84 10.92
N ARG A 272 -2.80 19.84 12.04
CA ARG A 272 -1.79 18.82 12.36
C ARG A 272 -2.42 17.48 12.74
N SER A 273 -1.65 16.41 12.56
CA SER A 273 -2.08 15.04 12.82
C SER A 273 -2.21 14.75 14.32
N ASP A 274 -3.31 14.11 14.71
CA ASP A 274 -3.46 13.48 16.03
C ASP A 274 -2.99 12.02 15.94
N PHE A 275 -1.78 11.74 16.43
CA PHE A 275 -1.15 10.43 16.32
C PHE A 275 -1.84 9.33 17.13
N ASP A 276 -2.42 9.65 18.28
CA ASP A 276 -3.10 8.65 19.11
C ASP A 276 -4.41 8.23 18.44
N LYS A 277 -5.15 9.22 17.92
CA LYS A 277 -6.36 8.96 17.11
C LYS A 277 -6.04 8.24 15.81
N GLU A 278 -4.95 8.61 15.13
CA GLU A 278 -4.50 7.94 13.91
C GLU A 278 -4.17 6.48 14.17
N LEU A 279 -3.42 6.20 15.24
CA LEU A 279 -3.06 4.84 15.63
C LEU A 279 -4.30 3.99 15.95
N SER A 280 -5.28 4.56 16.68
CA SER A 280 -6.56 3.87 16.90
C SER A 280 -7.34 3.62 15.62
N ALA A 281 -7.36 4.57 14.68
CA ALA A 281 -8.05 4.42 13.40
C ALA A 281 -7.42 3.32 12.53
N GLN A 282 -6.09 3.26 12.46
CA GLN A 282 -5.38 2.17 11.78
C GLN A 282 -5.67 0.82 12.43
N GLY A 283 -5.74 0.77 13.76
CA GLY A 283 -6.10 -0.45 14.48
C GLY A 283 -7.48 -0.98 14.07
N VAL A 284 -8.47 -0.09 13.96
CA VAL A 284 -9.80 -0.45 13.43
C VAL A 284 -9.70 -0.93 11.98
N GLY A 285 -8.95 -0.23 11.12
CA GLY A 285 -8.74 -0.62 9.73
C GLY A 285 -8.12 -2.01 9.60
N ASN A 286 -7.06 -2.30 10.35
CA ASN A 286 -6.39 -3.60 10.33
C ASN A 286 -7.26 -4.72 10.88
N MET A 287 -8.06 -4.47 11.92
CA MET A 287 -9.06 -5.45 12.37
C MET A 287 -10.08 -5.76 11.26
N LEU A 288 -10.60 -4.74 10.58
CA LEU A 288 -11.53 -4.94 9.46
C LEU A 288 -10.89 -5.68 8.30
N CYS A 289 -9.65 -5.33 7.92
CA CYS A 289 -8.88 -6.07 6.93
C CYS A 289 -8.70 -7.54 7.34
N GLY A 290 -8.45 -7.81 8.62
CA GLY A 290 -8.34 -9.16 9.15
C GLY A 290 -9.64 -9.96 9.04
N LEU A 291 -10.79 -9.32 9.30
CA LEU A 291 -12.11 -9.97 9.18
C LEU A 291 -12.45 -10.40 7.74
N VAL A 292 -11.99 -9.65 6.75
CA VAL A 292 -12.27 -9.92 5.32
C VAL A 292 -11.10 -10.60 4.58
N GLY A 293 -10.05 -11.00 5.32
CA GLY A 293 -8.89 -11.69 4.77
C GLY A 293 -8.06 -10.86 3.79
N ALA A 294 -8.01 -9.54 3.98
CA ALA A 294 -7.27 -8.60 3.15
C ALA A 294 -5.82 -8.37 3.66
N LEU A 295 -5.11 -7.40 3.08
CA LEU A 295 -3.72 -7.08 3.45
C LEU A 295 -3.64 -6.13 4.66
N PRO A 296 -2.50 -6.13 5.39
CA PRO A 296 -2.21 -5.09 6.37
C PRO A 296 -2.28 -3.69 5.76
N MET A 297 -2.83 -2.78 6.56
CA MET A 297 -3.04 -1.39 6.22
C MET A 297 -2.10 -0.48 7.02
N THR A 298 -1.57 0.53 6.34
CA THR A 298 -0.84 1.66 6.95
C THR A 298 -1.20 2.98 6.29
N GLY A 299 -0.79 4.09 6.91
CA GLY A 299 -0.75 5.39 6.26
C GLY A 299 0.31 5.45 5.15
N VAL A 300 -0.10 5.65 3.89
CA VAL A 300 0.80 5.54 2.74
C VAL A 300 1.30 6.90 2.27
N ILE A 301 2.61 7.15 2.38
CA ILE A 301 3.21 8.45 2.05
C ILE A 301 3.06 8.83 0.57
N VAL A 302 3.15 7.86 -0.35
CA VAL A 302 3.02 8.12 -1.80
C VAL A 302 1.60 8.62 -2.14
N ARG A 303 0.57 8.03 -1.56
CA ARG A 303 -0.83 8.47 -1.76
C ARG A 303 -1.10 9.79 -1.06
N SER A 304 -0.59 9.94 0.15
CA SER A 304 -0.79 11.14 0.96
C SER A 304 -0.07 12.35 0.38
N SER A 305 1.14 12.17 -0.15
CA SER A 305 1.86 13.23 -0.88
C SER A 305 1.16 13.61 -2.17
N ALA A 306 0.64 12.64 -2.94
CA ALA A 306 -0.19 12.91 -4.11
C ALA A 306 -1.47 13.67 -3.74
N ASN A 307 -2.10 13.33 -2.61
CA ASN A 307 -3.26 14.02 -2.06
C ASN A 307 -2.96 15.50 -1.77
N VAL A 308 -1.86 15.77 -1.05
CA VAL A 308 -1.41 17.14 -0.75
C VAL A 308 -1.04 17.91 -2.02
N GLN A 309 -0.32 17.28 -2.96
CA GLN A 309 0.10 17.91 -4.23
C GLN A 309 -1.07 18.19 -5.17
N ALA A 310 -2.10 17.34 -5.16
CA ALA A 310 -3.37 17.60 -5.84
C ALA A 310 -4.15 18.76 -5.20
N GLY A 311 -3.68 19.23 -4.05
CA GLY A 311 -4.22 20.36 -3.33
C GLY A 311 -5.26 19.95 -2.31
N ALA A 312 -5.27 18.76 -1.72
CA ALA A 312 -6.21 18.50 -0.63
C ALA A 312 -5.98 19.44 0.58
N THR A 313 -7.06 19.74 1.30
CA THR A 313 -7.06 20.54 2.54
C THR A 313 -7.78 19.87 3.69
N THR A 314 -8.60 18.87 3.40
CA THR A 314 -9.39 18.15 4.40
C THR A 314 -9.32 16.65 4.16
N ARG A 315 -9.92 15.87 5.08
CA ARG A 315 -10.04 14.41 4.94
C ARG A 315 -11.00 13.95 3.86
N LEU A 316 -11.81 14.86 3.32
CA LEU A 316 -12.80 14.52 2.29
C LEU A 316 -12.15 13.99 1.02
N SER A 317 -10.91 14.40 0.73
CA SER A 317 -10.20 13.90 -0.45
C SER A 317 -9.72 12.44 -0.33
N ALA A 318 -9.63 11.90 0.90
CA ALA A 318 -9.28 10.51 1.13
C ALA A 318 -10.48 9.56 1.04
N MET A 319 -11.70 10.12 1.15
CA MET A 319 -12.98 9.43 1.08
C MET A 319 -13.52 9.44 -0.35
#